data_AF-A0A061E544-F1
#
_entry.id   AF-A0A061E544-F1
#
_cell.length_a   1.000
_cell.length_b   1.000
_cell.length_c   1.000
_cell.angle_alpha   90.00
_cell.angle_beta   90.00
_cell.angle_gamma   90.00
#
_symmetry.space_group_name_H-M   'P 1'
#
loop_
_entity.id
_entity.type
_entity.pdbx_description
1 polymer ?
#
loop_
_entity_poly.entity_id
_entity_poly.type
_entity_poly.pdbx_seq_one_letter_code
_entity_poly.pdbx_strand_id
1 'polypeptide(L)'
;MINRWIRALPSNIHQTSAANPLELASNVDYQDYTQKDQFLLHAIIASTTESIVSLFASYNTSFEAWQKMNHLFANKSRSHMMNLREKLSQPTSNKSITRYFQL
;
A
#
# COMPACT_ATOMS: atom_id res chain seq x y z
N MET A 1 34.38 -7.41 58.63
CA MET A 1 34.44 -6.09 57.97
C MET A 1 34.39 -6.30 56.48
N ILE A 2 33.37 -5.70 55.88
CA ILE A 2 32.81 -5.98 54.57
C ILE A 2 33.29 -4.87 53.61
N ASN A 3 33.35 -5.19 52.32
CA ASN A 3 33.21 -4.28 51.17
C ASN A 3 34.50 -3.92 50.40
N ARG A 4 34.75 -4.67 49.31
CA ARG A 4 35.23 -4.08 48.04
C ARG A 4 35.04 -5.08 46.91
N TRP A 5 33.90 -5.06 46.21
CA TRP A 5 33.83 -5.23 44.76
C TRP A 5 32.57 -4.53 44.23
N ILE A 6 32.79 -3.86 43.12
CA ILE A 6 31.95 -2.85 42.47
C ILE A 6 30.89 -3.54 41.61
N ARG A 7 29.77 -2.84 41.42
CA ARG A 7 28.76 -2.99 40.34
C ARG A 7 27.61 -3.95 40.63
N ALA A 8 26.53 -3.40 41.21
CA ALA A 8 25.19 -3.76 40.78
C ALA A 8 24.50 -2.46 40.36
N LEU A 9 24.39 -2.27 39.04
CA LEU A 9 23.39 -1.38 38.49
C LEU A 9 22.01 -1.79 39.04
N PRO A 10 21.08 -0.83 39.24
CA PRO A 10 19.77 -1.13 39.75
C PRO A 10 19.10 -2.22 38.91
N SER A 11 18.68 -3.24 39.64
CA SER A 11 17.88 -4.38 39.24
C SER A 11 16.70 -3.94 38.38
N ASN A 12 16.81 -4.12 37.07
CA ASN A 12 15.63 -4.28 36.23
C ASN A 12 15.88 -5.37 35.19
N ILE A 13 16.20 -6.55 35.72
CA ILE A 13 16.09 -7.81 35.00
C ILE A 13 14.62 -8.21 35.14
N HIS A 14 13.91 -8.04 34.02
CA HIS A 14 12.74 -8.84 33.67
C HIS A 14 11.63 -8.91 34.72
N GLN A 15 10.63 -8.03 34.59
CA GLN A 15 9.28 -8.45 34.86
C GLN A 15 8.85 -9.41 33.73
N THR A 16 9.36 -10.65 33.77
CA THR A 16 8.77 -11.79 33.06
C THR A 16 7.46 -12.12 33.77
N SER A 17 6.46 -11.23 33.60
CA SER A 17 5.07 -11.65 33.76
C SER A 17 4.84 -12.66 32.64
N ALA A 18 4.50 -13.90 32.99
CA ALA A 18 4.29 -14.99 32.06
C ALA A 18 3.30 -14.57 30.95
N ALA A 19 3.83 -14.04 29.85
CA ALA A 19 3.07 -13.73 28.66
C ALA A 19 2.62 -15.07 28.10
N ASN A 20 1.31 -15.25 28.02
CA ASN A 20 0.74 -16.45 27.43
C ASN A 20 1.37 -16.64 26.04
N PRO A 21 1.83 -17.85 25.65
CA PRO A 21 2.47 -18.08 24.35
C PRO A 21 1.66 -17.61 23.15
N LEU A 22 0.33 -17.55 23.31
CA LEU A 22 -0.63 -17.06 22.32
C LEU A 22 -0.59 -15.53 22.13
N GLU A 23 -0.25 -14.78 23.18
CA GLU A 23 -0.16 -13.31 23.15
C GLU A 23 1.11 -12.85 22.42
N LEU A 24 2.24 -13.53 22.68
CA LEU A 24 3.49 -13.26 21.99
C LEU A 24 3.38 -13.57 20.49
N ALA A 25 2.73 -14.69 20.13
CA ALA A 25 2.49 -15.05 18.74
C ALA A 25 1.63 -13.99 18.01
N SER A 26 0.56 -13.51 18.65
CA SER A 26 -0.29 -12.44 18.08
C SER A 26 0.45 -11.12 17.85
N ASN A 27 1.41 -10.81 18.72
CA ASN A 27 2.25 -9.61 18.63
C ASN A 27 3.27 -9.72 17.47
N VAL A 28 3.88 -10.89 17.28
CA VAL A 28 4.85 -11.13 16.20
C VAL A 28 4.16 -11.10 14.83
N ASP A 29 3.02 -11.79 14.69
CA ASP A 29 2.27 -11.81 13.44
C ASP A 29 1.86 -10.40 13.01
N TYR A 30 1.39 -9.57 13.95
CA TYR A 30 1.02 -8.18 13.66
C TYR A 30 2.20 -7.32 13.19
N GLN A 31 3.38 -7.50 13.78
CA GLN A 31 4.60 -6.79 13.38
C GLN A 31 5.03 -7.20 11.96
N ASP A 32 4.98 -8.50 11.66
CA ASP A 32 5.31 -9.03 10.33
C ASP A 32 4.35 -8.50 9.25
N TYR A 33 3.05 -8.45 9.56
CA TYR A 33 2.05 -7.84 8.68
C TYR A 33 2.31 -6.36 8.45
N THR A 34 2.63 -5.62 9.51
CA THR A 34 2.90 -4.18 9.42
C THR A 34 4.13 -3.91 8.57
N GLN A 35 5.22 -4.66 8.78
CA GLN A 35 6.44 -4.51 7.98
C GLN A 35 6.20 -4.80 6.50
N LYS A 36 5.45 -5.87 6.20
CA LYS A 36 5.05 -6.22 4.83
C LYS A 36 4.19 -5.14 4.18
N ASP A 37 3.22 -4.60 4.91
CA ASP A 37 2.34 -3.55 4.42
C ASP A 37 3.14 -2.28 4.07
N GLN A 38 4.07 -1.85 4.93
CA GLN A 38 4.93 -0.70 4.65
C GLN A 38 5.84 -0.94 3.45
N PHE A 39 6.41 -2.15 3.31
CA PHE A 39 7.20 -2.49 2.14
C PHE A 39 6.37 -2.37 0.85
N LEU A 40 5.13 -2.87 0.85
CA LEU A 40 4.23 -2.77 -0.29
C LEU A 40 3.84 -1.32 -0.58
N LEU A 41 3.58 -0.51 0.44
CA LEU A 41 3.30 0.92 0.29
C LEU A 41 4.47 1.65 -0.36
N HIS A 42 5.71 1.41 0.07
CA HIS A 42 6.90 1.98 -0.54
C HIS A 42 7.09 1.51 -1.99
N ALA A 43 6.83 0.24 -2.29
CA ALA A 43 6.90 -0.27 -3.66
C ALA A 43 5.88 0.42 -4.58
N ILE A 44 4.64 0.66 -4.08
CA ILE A 44 3.62 1.42 -4.81
C ILE A 44 4.12 2.84 -5.08
N ILE A 45 4.62 3.54 -4.05
CA ILE A 45 5.13 4.91 -4.19
C ILE A 45 6.29 4.97 -5.19
N ALA A 46 7.28 4.08 -5.06
CA ALA A 46 8.45 4.03 -5.93
C ALA A 46 8.12 3.65 -7.39
N SER A 47 7.04 2.89 -7.61
CA SER A 47 6.57 2.52 -8.95
C SER A 47 5.81 3.66 -9.66
N THR A 48 5.50 4.76 -8.97
CA THR A 48 4.68 5.85 -9.51
C THR A 48 5.52 7.07 -9.89
N THR A 49 4.99 7.91 -10.78
CA THR A 49 5.63 9.17 -11.16
C THR A 49 5.46 10.23 -10.08
N GLU A 50 6.38 11.19 -10.01
CA GLU A 50 6.37 12.26 -8.98
C GLU A 50 5.03 13.01 -8.87
N SER A 51 4.31 13.15 -9.99
CA SER A 51 2.98 13.78 -10.03
C SER A 51 1.91 13.03 -9.22
N ILE A 52 2.07 11.72 -9.00
CA ILE A 52 1.09 10.86 -8.32
C ILE A 52 1.62 10.44 -6.94
N VAL A 53 2.93 10.46 -6.71
CA VAL A 53 3.55 10.19 -5.41
C VAL A 53 2.97 11.06 -4.30
N SER A 54 2.75 12.36 -4.55
CA SER A 54 2.15 13.28 -3.56
C SER A 54 0.75 12.87 -3.10
N LEU A 55 0.04 12.11 -3.94
CA LEU A 55 -1.29 11.59 -3.65
C LEU A 55 -1.26 10.40 -2.69
N PHE A 56 -0.13 9.68 -2.65
CA PHE A 56 0.03 8.49 -1.83
C PHE A 56 0.85 8.72 -0.56
N ALA A 57 1.63 9.80 -0.49
CA ALA A 57 2.47 10.15 0.66
C ALA A 57 1.70 10.38 1.98
N SER A 58 0.38 10.57 1.91
CA SER A 58 -0.48 10.76 3.08
C SER A 58 -1.12 9.48 3.63
N TYR A 59 -1.01 8.34 2.91
CA TYR A 59 -1.59 7.07 3.36
C TYR A 59 -0.63 6.31 4.26
N ASN A 60 -1.18 5.69 5.31
CA ASN A 60 -0.40 4.89 6.27
C ASN A 60 -0.40 3.40 5.93
N THR A 61 -1.28 2.97 5.02
CA THR A 61 -1.41 1.55 4.65
C THR A 61 -1.36 1.36 3.14
N SER A 62 -0.81 0.23 2.70
CA SER A 62 -0.78 -0.11 1.28
C SER A 62 -2.18 -0.31 0.70
N PHE A 63 -3.12 -0.79 1.52
CA PHE A 63 -4.50 -1.02 1.14
C PHE A 63 -5.23 0.27 0.76
N GLU A 64 -5.13 1.31 1.57
CA GLU A 64 -5.75 2.62 1.28
C GLU A 64 -5.18 3.24 0.00
N ALA A 65 -3.85 3.20 -0.14
CA ALA A 65 -3.17 3.67 -1.35
C ALA A 65 -3.66 2.90 -2.59
N TRP A 66 -3.75 1.57 -2.51
CA TRP A 66 -4.23 0.71 -3.59
C TRP A 66 -5.71 0.97 -3.94
N GLN A 67 -6.58 1.10 -2.94
CA GLN A 67 -7.99 1.44 -3.17
C GLN A 67 -8.14 2.80 -3.86
N LYS A 68 -7.37 3.79 -3.43
CA LYS A 68 -7.38 5.12 -4.06
C LYS A 68 -6.93 5.06 -5.51
N MET A 69 -5.85 4.33 -5.80
CA MET A 69 -5.36 4.12 -7.16
C MET A 69 -6.43 3.49 -8.05
N ASN A 70 -7.09 2.43 -7.56
CA ASN A 70 -8.21 1.81 -8.27
C ASN A 70 -9.34 2.80 -8.52
N HIS A 71 -9.76 3.56 -7.52
CA HIS A 71 -10.84 4.55 -7.70
C HIS A 71 -10.49 5.60 -8.77
N LEU A 72 -9.27 6.12 -8.75
CA LEU A 72 -8.84 7.20 -9.65
C LEU A 72 -8.70 6.72 -11.11
N PHE A 73 -8.11 5.54 -11.31
CA PHE A 73 -7.75 5.08 -12.65
C PHE A 73 -8.74 4.07 -13.24
N ALA A 74 -9.45 3.28 -12.42
CA ALA A 74 -10.43 2.31 -12.94
C ALA A 74 -11.67 2.99 -13.53
N ASN A 75 -12.13 4.11 -12.94
CA ASN A 75 -13.27 4.86 -13.46
C ASN A 75 -12.98 5.47 -14.83
N LYS A 76 -11.79 6.09 -15.01
CA LYS A 76 -11.37 6.61 -16.32
C LYS A 76 -11.31 5.51 -17.38
N SER A 77 -10.77 4.35 -17.03
CA SER A 77 -10.72 3.18 -17.93
C SER A 77 -12.12 2.71 -18.35
N ARG A 78 -13.07 2.60 -17.41
CA ARG A 78 -14.44 2.19 -17.71
C ARG A 78 -15.19 3.20 -18.58
N SER A 79 -15.15 4.48 -18.24
CA SER A 79 -15.81 5.53 -19.05
C SER A 79 -15.20 5.64 -20.44
N HIS A 80 -13.86 5.53 -20.55
CA HIS A 80 -13.18 5.50 -21.84
C HIS A 80 -13.60 4.28 -22.68
N MET A 81 -13.64 3.09 -22.08
CA MET A 81 -14.10 1.87 -22.75
C MET A 81 -15.56 1.98 -23.22
N MET A 82 -16.45 2.55 -22.40
CA MET A 82 -17.85 2.76 -22.79
C MET A 82 -17.97 3.79 -23.93
N ASN A 83 -17.22 4.90 -23.87
CA ASN A 83 -17.19 5.88 -24.94
C ASN A 83 -16.65 5.28 -26.25
N LEU A 84 -15.61 4.43 -26.16
CA LEU A 84 -15.08 3.71 -27.30
C LEU A 84 -16.13 2.75 -27.90
N ARG A 85 -16.81 1.97 -27.05
CA ARG A 85 -17.91 1.09 -27.50
C ARG A 85 -19.03 1.85 -28.16
N GLU A 86 -19.43 2.99 -27.62
CA GLU A 86 -20.45 3.87 -28.19
C GLU A 86 -20.03 4.39 -29.57
N LYS A 87 -18.79 4.91 -29.70
CA LYS A 87 -18.22 5.38 -30.97
C LYS A 87 -18.12 4.27 -32.03
N LEU A 88 -17.87 3.03 -31.62
CA LEU A 88 -17.81 1.86 -32.51
C LEU A 88 -19.21 1.32 -32.83
N SER A 89 -20.16 1.42 -31.90
CA SER A 89 -21.53 0.96 -32.08
C SER A 89 -22.36 1.90 -32.96
N GLN A 90 -21.97 3.16 -33.09
CA GLN A 90 -22.59 4.09 -34.02
C GLN A 90 -21.93 3.98 -35.39
N PRO A 91 -22.65 3.53 -36.45
CA PRO A 91 -22.12 3.53 -37.80
C PRO A 91 -21.94 4.98 -38.29
N THR A 92 -20.75 5.52 -38.12
CA THR A 92 -20.35 6.82 -38.66
C THR A 92 -20.21 6.67 -40.18
N SER A 93 -21.27 7.05 -40.89
CA SER A 93 -21.41 7.13 -42.35
C SER A 93 -20.12 6.98 -43.16
N ASN A 94 -20.05 5.93 -43.99
CA ASN A 94 -19.14 5.69 -45.14
C ASN A 94 -17.66 6.14 -45.03
N LYS A 95 -17.10 6.29 -43.83
CA LYS A 95 -15.68 6.64 -43.62
C LYS A 95 -14.84 5.37 -43.65
N SER A 96 -13.70 5.41 -44.34
CA SER A 96 -12.77 4.29 -44.34
C SER A 96 -12.27 3.99 -42.93
N ILE A 97 -12.08 2.69 -42.64
CA ILE A 97 -11.55 2.18 -41.37
C ILE A 97 -10.24 2.90 -40.97
N THR A 98 -9.44 3.32 -41.95
CA THR A 98 -8.19 4.07 -41.72
C THR A 98 -8.41 5.37 -40.95
N ARG A 99 -9.51 6.10 -41.19
CA ARG A 99 -9.80 7.37 -40.50
C ARG A 99 -10.14 7.17 -39.02
N TYR A 100 -10.57 5.98 -38.63
CA TYR A 100 -10.85 5.64 -37.23
C TYR A 100 -9.57 5.39 -36.42
N PHE A 101 -8.49 4.91 -37.03
CA PHE A 101 -7.23 4.61 -36.34
C PHE A 101 -6.26 5.80 -36.26
N GLN A 102 -6.63 6.94 -36.84
CA GLN A 102 -5.82 8.18 -36.86
C GLN A 102 -6.29 9.25 -35.86
N LEU A 103 -7.36 8.95 -35.10
CA LEU A 103 -7.91 9.77 -34.02
C LEU A 103 -7.49 9.19 -32.66
#